data_AF-A0A1V5Z396-F1
#
_entry.id   AF-A0A1V5Z396-F1
#
_cell.length_a   1.000
_cell.length_b   1.000
_cell.length_c   1.000
_cell.angle_alpha   90.00
_cell.angle_beta   90.00
_cell.angle_gamma   90.00
#
_symmetry.space_group_name_H-M   'P 1'
#
loop_
_entity.id
_entity.type
_entity.pdbx_description
1 polymer ?
#
loop_
_entity_poly.entity_id
_entity_poly.type
_entity_poly.pdbx_seq_one_letter_code
_entity_poly.pdbx_strand_id
1 'polypeptide(L)'
;MRINEYVVPTQDPFDAVTGEFTKDFATRLFTARLAVTRHGWQAPDLYYERRAVCGYHDCLGVRGIIEMKPKSLTLKEPDRKQIVTDNKRDTFATAVMKCTRDLYREFVRQATTDQVTRYAGVIDEILSIGDYEAYVLDDEMFTTIGGVRTNDPVEPDHIQFTRSEIDPDAFVRDDEEIVTPVVDTVYRRSIKPRKRSVGSTIKKWKRTVWINADETDDLQEMVAKAKYYGLTVVTARNVLQKNVFMKYRVPHISEIEKNIVRRHVISNVMVRTRKEEAFLALLTPVCRYYNIPNVFRIGNIAMTLEVSVGGRVIDRELMQVGGIAHNGLIVLDRRHLALKRFRLYGDGIGQHELKALLATLPTVCHELAHHLYHTTDNTTEHFNTERRIYDELVTMYLTMER
;
A
#
# COMPACT_ATOMS: atom_id res chain seq x y z
N MET A 1 -8.33 -27.27 -53.60
CA MET A 1 -7.17 -27.29 -54.54
C MET A 1 -6.44 -28.62 -54.36
N ARG A 2 -5.78 -29.20 -55.37
CA ARG A 2 -4.96 -30.42 -55.18
C ARG A 2 -3.49 -30.09 -55.35
N ILE A 3 -2.65 -30.50 -54.40
CA ILE A 3 -1.18 -30.43 -54.49
C ILE A 3 -0.66 -31.84 -54.23
N ASN A 4 0.03 -32.44 -55.22
CA ASN A 4 0.60 -33.78 -55.15
C ASN A 4 -0.37 -34.81 -54.53
N GLU A 5 -1.58 -34.91 -55.11
CA GLU A 5 -2.67 -35.81 -54.70
C GLU A 5 -3.44 -35.46 -53.41
N TYR A 6 -2.93 -34.54 -52.59
CA TYR A 6 -3.63 -34.07 -51.40
C TYR A 6 -4.64 -32.99 -51.74
N VAL A 7 -5.89 -33.19 -51.31
CA VAL A 7 -6.92 -32.14 -51.35
C VAL A 7 -6.60 -31.15 -50.23
N VAL A 8 -6.14 -29.96 -50.61
CA VAL A 8 -6.03 -28.83 -49.70
C VAL A 8 -7.43 -28.25 -49.51
N PRO A 9 -8.02 -28.35 -48.31
CA PRO A 9 -9.32 -27.77 -48.03
C PRO A 9 -9.25 -26.25 -48.16
N THR A 10 -10.25 -25.68 -48.83
CA THR A 10 -10.39 -24.23 -48.92
C THR A 10 -11.12 -23.76 -47.67
N GLN A 11 -10.50 -22.87 -46.88
CA GLN A 11 -11.09 -22.28 -45.69
C GLN A 11 -11.15 -20.76 -45.85
N ASP A 12 -12.16 -20.11 -45.27
CA ASP A 12 -12.15 -18.66 -45.13
C ASP A 12 -10.96 -18.27 -44.23
N PRO A 13 -10.05 -17.39 -44.68
CA PRO A 13 -8.91 -16.97 -43.86
C PRO A 13 -9.37 -16.46 -42.48
N PHE A 14 -10.49 -15.76 -42.39
CA PHE A 14 -11.01 -15.22 -41.14
C PHE A 14 -11.34 -16.29 -40.09
N ASP A 15 -11.63 -17.52 -40.50
CA ASP A 15 -11.91 -18.64 -39.58
C ASP A 15 -10.63 -19.18 -38.92
N ALA A 16 -9.46 -18.85 -39.45
CA ALA A 16 -8.17 -19.22 -38.85
C ALA A 16 -7.75 -18.28 -37.70
N VAL A 17 -8.41 -17.12 -37.54
CA VAL A 17 -8.06 -16.16 -36.49
C VAL A 17 -8.58 -16.67 -35.14
N THR A 18 -7.66 -17.05 -34.27
CA THR A 18 -7.95 -17.48 -32.90
C THR A 18 -7.42 -16.46 -31.89
N GLY A 19 -7.86 -16.53 -30.64
CA GLY A 19 -7.32 -15.72 -29.53
C GLY A 19 -8.25 -15.70 -28.32
N GLU A 20 -7.73 -15.26 -27.18
CA GLU A 20 -8.56 -15.09 -25.97
C GLU A 20 -9.64 -14.02 -26.15
N PHE A 21 -9.39 -13.04 -27.01
CA PHE A 21 -10.35 -12.03 -27.40
C PHE A 21 -10.15 -11.67 -28.87
N THR A 22 -11.23 -11.74 -29.65
CA THR A 22 -11.26 -11.45 -31.08
C THR A 22 -12.36 -10.46 -31.39
N LYS A 23 -12.16 -9.61 -32.40
CA LYS A 23 -13.20 -8.68 -32.87
C LYS A 23 -13.12 -8.45 -34.37
N ASP A 24 -14.31 -8.36 -34.96
CA ASP A 24 -14.49 -8.05 -36.36
C ASP A 24 -14.66 -6.53 -36.57
N PHE A 25 -14.02 -6.02 -37.62
CA PHE A 25 -14.02 -4.63 -38.01
C PHE A 25 -14.37 -4.51 -39.48
N ALA A 26 -15.23 -3.55 -39.81
CA ALA A 26 -15.51 -3.17 -41.19
C ALA A 26 -15.35 -1.66 -41.32
N THR A 27 -14.40 -1.23 -42.14
CA THR A 27 -14.14 0.18 -42.43
C THR A 27 -14.32 0.45 -43.92
N ARG A 28 -14.16 1.71 -44.35
CA ARG A 28 -14.12 2.04 -45.78
C ARG A 28 -12.88 1.49 -46.49
N LEU A 29 -11.82 1.14 -45.75
CA LEU A 29 -10.53 0.72 -46.28
C LEU A 29 -10.33 -0.79 -46.28
N PHE A 30 -10.92 -1.51 -45.31
CA PHE A 30 -10.70 -2.94 -45.13
C PHE A 30 -11.81 -3.59 -44.29
N THR A 31 -11.86 -4.92 -44.32
CA THR A 31 -12.52 -5.76 -43.32
C THR A 31 -11.46 -6.56 -42.56
N ALA A 32 -11.58 -6.69 -41.25
CA ALA A 32 -10.55 -7.36 -40.44
C ALA A 32 -11.18 -8.17 -39.31
N ARG A 33 -10.53 -9.28 -38.95
CA ARG A 33 -10.73 -9.99 -37.69
C ARG A 33 -9.41 -9.98 -36.96
N LEU A 34 -9.38 -9.25 -35.85
CA LEU A 34 -8.17 -9.04 -35.06
C LEU A 34 -8.31 -9.71 -33.70
N ALA A 35 -7.20 -10.18 -33.17
CA ALA A 35 -7.12 -10.86 -31.88
C ALA A 35 -6.01 -10.25 -31.02
N VAL A 36 -6.26 -10.14 -29.72
CA VAL A 36 -5.25 -9.71 -28.75
C VAL A 36 -4.12 -10.72 -28.67
N THR A 37 -2.91 -10.25 -28.37
CA THR A 37 -1.72 -11.09 -28.25
C THR A 37 -0.87 -10.66 -27.05
N ARG A 38 -0.13 -11.63 -26.49
CA ARG A 38 0.82 -11.40 -25.41
C ARG A 38 2.17 -10.90 -25.93
N HIS A 39 2.38 -10.98 -27.24
CA HIS A 39 3.65 -10.70 -27.88
C HIS A 39 3.55 -9.42 -28.70
N GLY A 40 4.27 -8.39 -28.27
CA GLY A 40 4.31 -7.09 -28.96
C GLY A 40 4.77 -7.20 -30.41
N TRP A 41 5.56 -8.20 -30.79
CA TRP A 41 6.12 -8.34 -32.15
C TRP A 41 5.17 -9.00 -33.17
N GLN A 42 4.02 -9.52 -32.76
CA GLN A 42 3.07 -10.12 -33.71
C GLN A 42 2.36 -9.06 -34.54
N ALA A 43 2.08 -9.41 -35.80
CA ALA A 43 1.40 -8.57 -36.77
C ALA A 43 0.26 -9.36 -37.43
N PRO A 44 -0.79 -8.68 -37.92
CA PRO A 44 -1.85 -9.33 -38.68
C PRO A 44 -1.40 -9.58 -40.13
N ASP A 45 -1.97 -10.59 -40.77
CA ASP A 45 -1.73 -10.89 -42.18
C ASP A 45 -2.65 -10.05 -43.08
N LEU A 46 -2.10 -9.55 -44.18
CA LEU A 46 -2.78 -8.71 -45.14
C LEU A 46 -3.18 -9.53 -46.37
N TYR A 47 -4.44 -9.37 -46.77
CA TYR A 47 -5.03 -10.00 -47.95
C TYR A 47 -5.64 -8.94 -48.87
N TYR A 48 -5.65 -9.22 -50.16
CA TYR A 48 -6.32 -8.41 -51.18
C TYR A 48 -6.98 -9.32 -52.21
N GLU A 49 -8.28 -9.15 -52.41
CA GLU A 49 -9.09 -10.01 -53.29
C GLU A 49 -8.95 -11.50 -52.92
N ARG A 50 -8.98 -11.79 -51.60
CA ARG A 50 -8.77 -13.14 -51.02
C ARG A 50 -7.40 -13.77 -51.28
N ARG A 51 -6.41 -12.99 -51.74
CA ARG A 51 -5.03 -13.44 -51.94
C ARG A 51 -4.12 -12.86 -50.85
N ALA A 52 -3.31 -13.72 -50.25
CA ALA A 52 -2.30 -13.30 -49.27
C ALA A 52 -1.28 -12.34 -49.91
N VAL A 53 -1.00 -11.23 -49.23
CA VAL A 53 -0.05 -10.18 -49.63
C VAL A 53 1.23 -10.32 -48.81
N CYS A 54 1.18 -9.96 -47.52
CA CYS A 54 2.30 -10.00 -46.57
C CYS A 54 1.81 -9.87 -45.12
N GLY A 55 2.71 -10.04 -44.15
CA GLY A 55 2.47 -9.61 -42.76
C GLY A 55 2.49 -8.09 -42.64
N TYR A 56 1.53 -7.51 -41.92
CA TYR A 56 1.35 -6.08 -41.79
C TYR A 56 2.10 -5.48 -40.58
N HIS A 57 3.42 -5.37 -40.71
CA HIS A 57 4.30 -4.94 -39.62
C HIS A 57 4.19 -3.46 -39.22
N ASP A 58 3.39 -2.65 -39.93
CA ASP A 58 3.08 -1.28 -39.51
C ASP A 58 2.15 -1.22 -38.30
N CYS A 59 1.51 -2.35 -37.96
CA CYS A 59 0.72 -2.48 -36.74
C CYS A 59 1.15 -3.75 -35.99
N LEU A 60 1.97 -3.54 -34.97
CA LEU A 60 2.44 -4.56 -34.05
C LEU A 60 1.50 -4.70 -32.83
N GLY A 61 1.71 -5.76 -32.04
CA GLY A 61 0.93 -6.03 -30.82
C GLY A 61 -0.48 -6.56 -31.09
N VAL A 62 -0.75 -7.06 -32.30
CA VAL A 62 -2.03 -7.65 -32.67
C VAL A 62 -1.80 -8.76 -33.69
N ARG A 63 -2.63 -9.80 -33.65
CA ARG A 63 -2.66 -10.84 -34.68
C ARG A 63 -4.02 -10.90 -35.35
N GLY A 64 -4.11 -11.55 -36.50
CA GLY A 64 -5.37 -11.72 -37.21
C GLY A 64 -5.21 -11.45 -38.69
N ILE A 65 -6.31 -11.14 -39.35
CA ILE A 65 -6.36 -10.99 -40.80
C ILE A 65 -7.05 -9.68 -41.16
N ILE A 66 -6.49 -9.00 -42.16
CA ILE A 66 -7.00 -7.77 -42.75
C ILE A 66 -7.18 -8.01 -44.25
N GLU A 67 -8.43 -8.01 -44.72
CA GLU A 67 -8.79 -8.00 -46.14
C GLU A 67 -8.96 -6.56 -46.61
N MET A 68 -8.05 -6.12 -47.47
CA MET A 68 -8.04 -4.79 -48.06
C MET A 68 -9.19 -4.61 -49.07
N LYS A 69 -9.83 -3.45 -49.04
CA LYS A 69 -10.76 -3.05 -50.11
C LYS A 69 -10.00 -2.47 -51.31
N PRO A 70 -10.57 -2.49 -52.52
CA PRO A 70 -9.96 -1.86 -53.70
C PRO A 70 -9.52 -0.42 -53.45
N LYS A 71 -8.35 -0.06 -53.98
CA LYS A 71 -7.74 1.29 -53.89
C LYS A 71 -7.37 1.77 -52.48
N SER A 72 -7.46 0.91 -51.46
CA SER A 72 -7.13 1.26 -50.06
C SER A 72 -5.63 1.39 -49.80
N LEU A 73 -4.80 0.59 -50.47
CA LEU A 73 -3.34 0.65 -50.47
C LEU A 73 -2.81 0.51 -51.89
N THR A 74 -1.58 0.96 -52.09
CA THR A 74 -0.84 0.75 -53.34
C THR A 74 0.09 -0.45 -53.15
N LEU A 75 -0.09 -1.50 -53.96
CA LEU A 75 0.75 -2.70 -53.93
C LEU A 75 1.86 -2.58 -54.99
N LYS A 76 3.04 -3.09 -54.68
CA LYS A 76 4.20 -3.10 -55.59
C LYS A 76 3.98 -4.11 -56.70
N GLU A 77 4.05 -3.67 -57.95
CA GLU A 77 3.96 -4.54 -59.12
C GLU A 77 5.33 -5.16 -59.48
N PRO A 78 5.37 -6.36 -60.09
CA PRO A 78 4.23 -7.15 -60.59
C PRO A 78 3.65 -8.16 -59.59
N ASP A 79 4.38 -8.53 -58.53
CA ASP A 79 4.01 -9.66 -57.66
C ASP A 79 2.92 -9.35 -56.63
N ARG A 80 2.71 -8.06 -56.32
CA ARG A 80 1.75 -7.54 -55.35
C ARG A 80 1.93 -8.15 -53.95
N LYS A 81 3.17 -8.46 -53.56
CA LYS A 81 3.51 -9.01 -52.23
C LYS A 81 4.06 -7.98 -51.25
N GLN A 82 4.16 -6.72 -51.67
CA GLN A 82 4.69 -5.62 -50.85
C GLN A 82 3.83 -4.38 -50.99
N ILE A 83 3.81 -3.56 -49.93
CA ILE A 83 3.09 -2.29 -49.88
C ILE A 83 4.05 -1.17 -50.29
N VAL A 84 3.59 -0.24 -51.14
CA VAL A 84 4.33 0.97 -51.50
C VAL A 84 4.22 1.99 -50.36
N THR A 85 5.32 2.65 -50.03
CA THR A 85 5.34 3.76 -49.07
C THR A 85 4.75 5.02 -49.71
N ASP A 86 3.48 5.30 -49.43
CA ASP A 86 2.75 6.47 -49.89
C ASP A 86 1.76 6.98 -48.82
N ASN A 87 1.06 8.09 -49.08
CA ASN A 87 0.08 8.64 -48.14
C ASN A 87 -1.10 7.69 -47.83
N LYS A 88 -1.38 6.70 -48.69
CA LYS A 88 -2.42 5.70 -48.42
C LYS A 88 -1.96 4.75 -47.33
N ARG A 89 -0.67 4.38 -47.31
CA ARG A 89 -0.08 3.57 -46.24
C ARG A 89 -0.30 4.20 -44.87
N ASP A 90 -0.01 5.49 -44.71
CA ASP A 90 -0.19 6.20 -43.44
C ASP A 90 -1.67 6.28 -43.03
N THR A 91 -2.55 6.55 -44.00
CA THR A 91 -4.00 6.59 -43.79
C THR A 91 -4.53 5.22 -43.36
N PHE A 92 -4.04 4.15 -43.98
CA PHE A 92 -4.40 2.77 -43.65
C PHE A 92 -3.87 2.37 -42.28
N ALA A 93 -2.60 2.65 -41.98
CA ALA A 93 -1.97 2.38 -40.69
C ALA A 93 -2.73 3.05 -39.54
N THR A 94 -3.11 4.31 -39.72
CA THR A 94 -3.92 5.06 -38.74
C THR A 94 -5.27 4.38 -38.50
N ALA A 95 -5.94 3.91 -39.56
CA ALA A 95 -7.22 3.23 -39.45
C ALA A 95 -7.11 1.85 -38.78
N VAL A 96 -6.05 1.08 -39.08
CA VAL A 96 -5.77 -0.20 -38.41
C VAL A 96 -5.46 0.04 -36.94
N MET A 97 -4.57 0.97 -36.61
CA MET A 97 -4.21 1.30 -35.23
C MET A 97 -5.43 1.75 -34.41
N LYS A 98 -6.37 2.48 -35.02
CA LYS A 98 -7.64 2.83 -34.37
C LYS A 98 -8.47 1.57 -34.03
N CYS A 99 -8.58 0.62 -34.95
CA CYS A 99 -9.27 -0.65 -34.69
C CYS A 99 -8.55 -1.47 -33.61
N THR A 100 -7.22 -1.51 -33.64
CA THR A 100 -6.39 -2.18 -32.62
C THR A 100 -6.62 -1.57 -31.23
N ARG A 101 -6.64 -0.24 -31.12
CA ARG A 101 -6.99 0.43 -29.86
C ARG A 101 -8.40 0.11 -29.40
N ASP A 102 -9.37 0.10 -30.31
CA ASP A 102 -10.75 -0.26 -29.97
C ASP A 102 -10.89 -1.73 -29.54
N LEU A 103 -10.11 -2.65 -30.14
CA LEU A 103 -9.99 -4.06 -29.71
C LEU A 103 -9.49 -4.15 -28.27
N TYR A 104 -8.34 -3.52 -27.96
CA TYR A 104 -7.74 -3.59 -26.63
C TYR A 104 -8.57 -2.86 -25.56
N ARG A 105 -9.22 -1.74 -25.91
CA ARG A 105 -10.12 -1.04 -24.99
C ARG A 105 -11.30 -1.91 -24.59
N GLU A 106 -11.85 -2.69 -25.53
CA GLU A 106 -12.94 -3.61 -25.24
C GLU A 106 -12.47 -4.85 -24.49
N PHE A 107 -11.30 -5.39 -24.84
CA PHE A 107 -10.67 -6.48 -24.10
C PHE A 107 -10.48 -6.12 -22.63
N VAL A 108 -9.84 -4.99 -22.32
CA VAL A 108 -9.57 -4.55 -20.94
C VAL A 108 -10.85 -4.36 -20.13
N ARG A 109 -11.97 -3.97 -20.76
CA ARG A 109 -13.27 -3.82 -20.08
C ARG A 109 -13.90 -5.14 -19.63
N GLN A 110 -13.57 -6.24 -20.32
CA GLN A 110 -14.17 -7.56 -20.11
C GLN A 110 -13.20 -8.54 -19.47
N ALA A 111 -11.90 -8.25 -19.54
CA ALA A 111 -10.83 -9.09 -19.05
C ALA A 111 -10.85 -9.23 -17.51
N THR A 112 -10.45 -10.41 -17.05
CA THR A 112 -10.12 -10.65 -15.65
C THR A 112 -8.80 -9.98 -15.27
N THR A 113 -8.55 -9.81 -13.97
CA THR A 113 -7.28 -9.25 -13.45
C THR A 113 -6.06 -10.04 -13.96
N ASP A 114 -6.16 -11.37 -14.03
CA ASP A 114 -5.09 -12.23 -14.53
C ASP A 114 -4.84 -12.04 -16.03
N GLN A 115 -5.92 -11.89 -16.81
CA GLN A 115 -5.80 -11.56 -18.23
C GLN A 115 -5.14 -10.20 -18.43
N VAL A 116 -5.58 -9.16 -17.72
CA VAL A 116 -4.95 -7.84 -17.80
C VAL A 116 -3.47 -7.91 -17.45
N THR A 117 -3.09 -8.68 -16.42
CA THR A 117 -1.70 -8.87 -16.01
C THR A 117 -0.87 -9.58 -17.08
N ARG A 118 -1.39 -10.67 -17.67
CA ARG A 118 -0.69 -11.42 -18.74
C ARG A 118 -0.46 -10.61 -20.01
N TYR A 119 -1.30 -9.63 -20.30
CA TYR A 119 -1.23 -8.78 -21.49
C TYR A 119 -0.68 -7.38 -21.20
N ALA A 120 -0.20 -7.12 -19.98
CA ALA A 120 0.09 -5.79 -19.47
C ALA A 120 1.07 -4.99 -20.35
N GLY A 121 2.14 -5.62 -20.85
CA GLY A 121 3.12 -4.94 -21.71
C GLY A 121 2.51 -4.43 -23.02
N VAL A 122 1.76 -5.28 -23.73
CA VAL A 122 1.14 -4.92 -25.01
C VAL A 122 0.00 -3.91 -24.82
N ILE A 123 -0.74 -4.03 -23.71
CA ILE A 123 -1.76 -3.03 -23.34
C ILE A 123 -1.10 -1.65 -23.16
N ASP A 124 0.04 -1.56 -22.49
CA ASP A 124 0.74 -0.30 -22.22
C ASP A 124 1.26 0.36 -23.50
N GLU A 125 1.73 -0.44 -24.46
CA GLU A 125 2.19 0.05 -25.77
C GLU A 125 1.04 0.62 -26.63
N ILE A 126 -0.14 0.01 -26.58
CA ILE A 126 -1.26 0.33 -27.48
C ILE A 126 -2.21 1.38 -26.87
N LEU A 127 -2.53 1.24 -25.59
CA LEU A 127 -3.53 2.06 -24.91
C LEU A 127 -2.89 3.17 -24.10
N SER A 128 -3.58 4.30 -24.02
CA SER A 128 -3.20 5.35 -23.07
C SER A 128 -3.67 4.98 -21.66
N ILE A 129 -3.03 5.53 -20.62
CA ILE A 129 -3.42 5.29 -19.22
C ILE A 129 -4.93 5.56 -19.00
N GLY A 130 -5.49 6.59 -19.64
CA GLY A 130 -6.91 6.93 -19.55
C GLY A 130 -7.86 5.86 -20.12
N ASP A 131 -7.39 5.00 -21.02
CA ASP A 131 -8.19 3.92 -21.58
C ASP A 131 -8.34 2.73 -20.62
N TYR A 132 -7.34 2.48 -19.76
CA TYR A 132 -7.28 1.28 -18.91
C TYR A 132 -7.36 1.53 -17.40
N GLU A 133 -7.11 2.76 -16.92
CA GLU A 133 -7.00 3.06 -15.47
C GLU A 133 -8.20 2.64 -14.63
N ALA A 134 -9.40 2.65 -15.22
CA ALA A 134 -10.65 2.24 -14.56
C ALA A 134 -10.78 0.72 -14.35
N TYR A 135 -9.93 -0.08 -14.97
CA TYR A 135 -10.05 -1.54 -15.00
C TYR A 135 -8.85 -2.26 -14.38
N VAL A 136 -7.72 -1.57 -14.21
CA VAL A 136 -6.47 -2.17 -13.67
C VAL A 136 -6.34 -2.05 -12.15
N LEU A 137 -7.13 -1.16 -11.53
CA LEU A 137 -7.15 -0.97 -10.08
C LEU A 137 -8.25 -1.82 -9.44
N ASP A 138 -7.90 -2.59 -8.39
CA ASP A 138 -8.88 -3.28 -7.56
C ASP A 138 -9.10 -2.55 -6.22
N ASP A 139 -10.34 -2.54 -5.75
CA ASP A 139 -10.68 -2.02 -4.42
C ASP A 139 -9.98 -2.83 -3.32
N GLU A 140 -9.74 -4.12 -3.58
CA GLU A 140 -8.99 -5.01 -2.69
C GLU A 140 -7.51 -4.60 -2.50
N MET A 141 -6.95 -3.83 -3.43
CA MET A 141 -5.60 -3.27 -3.26
C MET A 141 -5.54 -2.27 -2.11
N PHE A 142 -6.68 -1.66 -1.76
CA PHE A 142 -6.79 -0.63 -0.72
C PHE A 142 -7.37 -1.15 0.60
N THR A 143 -7.83 -2.42 0.64
CA THR A 143 -8.41 -3.03 1.86
C THR A 143 -7.37 -3.65 2.77
N THR A 144 -6.11 -3.74 2.34
CA THR A 144 -5.06 -4.39 3.12
C THR A 144 -4.34 -3.37 4.00
N ILE A 145 -4.68 -3.45 5.30
CA ILE A 145 -3.93 -2.96 6.46
C ILE A 145 -3.99 -1.44 6.64
N GLY A 146 -5.14 -0.98 7.17
CA GLY A 146 -5.06 0.07 8.18
C GLY A 146 -4.15 -0.45 9.28
N GLY A 147 -3.11 0.32 9.62
CA GLY A 147 -2.28 0.01 10.78
C GLY A 147 -3.17 -0.30 11.97
N VAL A 148 -2.81 -1.31 12.75
CA VAL A 148 -3.38 -1.50 14.08
C VAL A 148 -3.29 -0.13 14.76
N ARG A 149 -4.44 0.47 15.04
CA ARG A 149 -4.50 1.63 15.91
C ARG A 149 -4.01 1.15 17.26
N THR A 150 -2.76 1.42 17.60
CA THR A 150 -2.30 1.22 18.98
C THR A 150 -2.75 2.37 19.89
N ASN A 151 -3.61 3.28 19.41
CA ASN A 151 -4.06 4.46 20.14
C ASN A 151 -5.59 4.61 20.21
N ASP A 152 -6.38 3.57 19.90
CA ASP A 152 -7.72 3.57 20.51
C ASP A 152 -7.47 3.39 22.02
N PRO A 153 -7.87 4.33 22.89
CA PRO A 153 -7.88 4.04 24.31
C PRO A 153 -8.74 2.80 24.45
N VAL A 154 -8.17 1.72 25.01
CA VAL A 154 -8.98 0.66 25.58
C VAL A 154 -9.86 1.38 26.59
N GLU A 155 -11.12 1.63 26.23
CA GLU A 155 -12.14 1.90 27.25
C GLU A 155 -12.00 0.72 28.22
N PRO A 156 -11.78 0.98 29.52
CA PRO A 156 -11.73 -0.11 30.46
C PRO A 156 -13.08 -0.79 30.38
N ASP A 157 -13.11 -1.97 29.74
CA ASP A 157 -14.23 -2.87 29.83
C ASP A 157 -14.58 -2.92 31.31
N HIS A 158 -15.84 -2.63 31.62
CA HIS A 158 -16.38 -2.83 32.94
C HIS A 158 -16.24 -4.32 33.25
N ILE A 159 -15.12 -4.72 33.85
CA ILE A 159 -14.94 -6.04 34.44
C ILE A 159 -15.90 -6.09 35.62
N GLN A 160 -17.13 -6.50 35.34
CA GLN A 160 -18.00 -7.06 36.37
C GLN A 160 -17.36 -8.38 36.78
N PHE A 161 -16.66 -8.35 37.92
CA PHE A 161 -16.22 -9.56 38.60
C PHE A 161 -17.47 -10.37 38.98
N THR A 162 -17.86 -11.29 38.13
CA THR A 162 -18.63 -12.45 38.55
C THR A 162 -17.63 -13.47 39.04
N ARG A 163 -17.73 -13.77 40.34
CA ARG A 163 -16.89 -14.73 41.05
C ARG A 163 -17.21 -16.11 40.48
N SER A 164 -16.41 -16.59 39.53
CA SER A 164 -16.44 -17.99 39.10
C SER A 164 -15.41 -18.77 39.91
N GLU A 165 -15.90 -19.83 40.54
CA GLU A 165 -15.11 -20.79 41.28
C GLU A 165 -14.18 -21.51 40.29
N ILE A 166 -12.89 -21.54 40.61
CA ILE A 166 -11.88 -22.26 39.84
C ILE A 166 -12.00 -23.74 40.22
N ASP A 167 -12.43 -24.57 39.27
CA ASP A 167 -12.36 -26.03 39.36
C ASP A 167 -10.89 -26.48 39.27
N PRO A 168 -10.31 -27.11 40.30
CA PRO A 168 -8.89 -27.47 40.32
C PRO A 168 -8.50 -28.65 39.41
N ASP A 169 -9.46 -29.33 38.76
CA ASP A 169 -9.19 -30.58 38.03
C ASP A 169 -9.18 -30.47 36.49
N ALA A 170 -9.24 -29.26 35.93
CA ALA A 170 -9.17 -29.05 34.48
C ALA A 170 -7.73 -28.87 33.96
N PHE A 171 -6.83 -29.79 34.29
CA PHE A 171 -5.57 -30.00 33.57
C PHE A 171 -5.50 -31.47 33.19
N VAL A 172 -5.57 -31.78 31.89
CA VAL A 172 -4.84 -32.85 31.18
C VAL A 172 -5.37 -33.01 29.73
N ARG A 173 -4.41 -32.85 28.80
CA ARG A 173 -4.19 -33.51 27.50
C ARG A 173 -4.69 -32.95 26.15
N ASP A 174 -3.65 -32.82 25.33
CA ASP A 174 -3.43 -33.26 23.96
C ASP A 174 -4.03 -32.48 22.79
N ASP A 175 -3.11 -32.14 21.88
CA ASP A 175 -3.27 -31.49 20.60
C ASP A 175 -4.32 -32.21 19.74
N GLU A 176 -5.39 -31.50 19.36
CA GLU A 176 -6.21 -31.86 18.21
C GLU A 176 -6.11 -30.77 17.12
N GLU A 177 -5.47 -31.17 16.03
CA GLU A 177 -5.36 -30.44 14.77
C GLU A 177 -6.75 -30.33 14.12
N ILE A 178 -7.40 -29.17 14.24
CA ILE A 178 -8.68 -28.91 13.57
C ILE A 178 -8.41 -28.57 12.09
N VAL A 179 -8.41 -29.59 11.24
CA VAL A 179 -8.53 -29.42 9.79
C VAL A 179 -10.00 -29.20 9.46
N THR A 180 -10.37 -27.98 9.08
CA THR A 180 -11.70 -27.70 8.49
C THR A 180 -11.64 -27.87 6.97
N PRO A 181 -12.47 -28.75 6.37
CA PRO A 181 -12.56 -28.88 4.91
C PRO A 181 -13.50 -27.80 4.38
N VAL A 182 -12.98 -26.88 3.56
CA VAL A 182 -13.85 -25.95 2.80
C VAL A 182 -14.07 -26.50 1.40
N VAL A 183 -15.32 -26.85 1.18
CA VAL A 183 -15.92 -27.44 -0.03
C VAL A 183 -15.72 -26.52 -1.24
N ASP A 184 -15.22 -27.12 -2.31
CA ASP A 184 -14.97 -26.49 -3.60
C ASP A 184 -16.29 -26.30 -4.37
N THR A 185 -17.02 -25.22 -4.09
CA THR A 185 -18.16 -24.81 -4.92
C THR A 185 -17.67 -23.95 -6.07
N VAL A 186 -17.51 -24.57 -7.24
CA VAL A 186 -17.27 -23.93 -8.53
C VAL A 186 -18.48 -23.07 -8.92
N TYR A 187 -18.51 -21.83 -8.44
CA TYR A 187 -19.41 -20.80 -8.98
C TYR A 187 -18.81 -20.26 -10.28
N ARG A 188 -19.38 -20.64 -11.43
CA ARG A 188 -19.25 -19.86 -12.68
C ARG A 188 -19.78 -18.45 -12.44
N ARG A 189 -18.88 -17.52 -12.10
CA ARG A 189 -19.22 -16.09 -11.99
C ARG A 189 -19.58 -15.55 -13.37
N SER A 190 -20.79 -15.04 -13.51
CA SER A 190 -21.20 -14.20 -14.64
C SER A 190 -20.32 -12.94 -14.68
N ILE A 191 -19.61 -12.74 -15.79
CA ILE A 191 -18.77 -11.57 -16.03
C ILE A 191 -19.68 -10.35 -16.22
N LYS A 192 -19.80 -9.49 -15.20
CA LYS A 192 -20.43 -8.16 -15.34
C LYS A 192 -19.33 -7.12 -15.65
N PRO A 193 -19.53 -6.24 -16.65
CA PRO A 193 -18.53 -5.24 -17.01
C PRO A 193 -18.32 -4.23 -15.87
N ARG A 194 -17.13 -4.22 -15.27
CA ARG A 194 -16.73 -3.32 -14.18
C ARG A 194 -16.35 -1.95 -14.75
N LYS A 195 -17.28 -1.00 -14.86
CA LYS A 195 -16.90 0.42 -15.03
C LYS A 195 -16.71 1.03 -13.64
N ARG A 196 -15.50 0.99 -13.11
CA ARG A 196 -15.18 1.56 -11.79
C ARG A 196 -14.84 3.06 -11.90
N SER A 197 -15.28 3.82 -10.90
CA SER A 197 -14.98 5.24 -10.77
C SER A 197 -13.60 5.41 -10.12
N VAL A 198 -12.58 5.64 -10.95
CA VAL A 198 -11.20 5.94 -10.51
C VAL A 198 -11.19 7.16 -9.56
N GLY A 199 -12.10 8.11 -9.77
CA GLY A 199 -12.29 9.29 -8.91
C GLY A 199 -12.58 8.95 -7.44
N SER A 200 -13.30 7.86 -7.16
CA SER A 200 -13.55 7.41 -5.79
C SER A 200 -12.32 6.76 -5.14
N THR A 201 -11.48 6.12 -5.95
CA THR A 201 -10.23 5.48 -5.55
C THR A 201 -9.14 6.53 -5.29
N ILE A 202 -9.01 7.56 -6.14
CA ILE A 202 -8.03 8.65 -5.98
C ILE A 202 -8.20 9.41 -4.66
N LYS A 203 -9.43 9.63 -4.19
CA LYS A 203 -9.66 10.29 -2.89
C LYS A 203 -9.03 9.52 -1.73
N LYS A 204 -8.89 8.19 -1.86
CA LYS A 204 -8.25 7.32 -0.86
C LYS A 204 -6.72 7.44 -0.87
N TRP A 205 -6.12 8.07 -1.88
CA TRP A 205 -4.66 8.07 -2.09
C TRP A 205 -3.88 9.10 -1.27
N LYS A 206 -4.56 9.93 -0.48
CA LYS A 206 -3.89 10.97 0.33
C LYS A 206 -2.88 10.42 1.34
N ARG A 207 -3.10 9.19 1.82
CA ARG A 207 -2.21 8.47 2.74
C ARG A 207 -1.72 7.17 2.11
N THR A 208 -1.51 7.16 0.80
CA THR A 208 -1.11 5.95 0.08
C THR A 208 0.27 6.12 -0.52
N VAL A 209 1.10 5.11 -0.31
CA VAL A 209 2.39 4.92 -0.98
C VAL A 209 2.33 3.62 -1.77
N TRP A 210 3.10 3.53 -2.84
CA TRP A 210 3.17 2.30 -3.63
C TRP A 210 4.56 1.69 -3.63
N ILE A 211 4.61 0.39 -3.89
CA ILE A 211 5.82 -0.43 -4.00
C ILE A 211 5.67 -1.40 -5.18
N ASN A 212 6.74 -1.74 -5.90
CA ASN A 212 6.65 -2.81 -6.87
C ASN A 212 6.54 -4.19 -6.18
N ALA A 213 5.85 -5.14 -6.81
CA ALA A 213 5.68 -6.48 -6.24
C ALA A 213 7.02 -7.21 -6.02
N ASP A 214 8.00 -7.01 -6.91
CA ASP A 214 9.35 -7.57 -6.84
C ASP A 214 10.25 -6.91 -5.78
N GLU A 215 9.91 -5.72 -5.30
CA GLU A 215 10.68 -4.99 -4.26
C GLU A 215 10.17 -5.25 -2.84
N THR A 216 9.10 -6.05 -2.70
CA THR A 216 8.37 -6.17 -1.42
C THR A 216 9.24 -6.75 -0.30
N ASP A 217 10.09 -7.72 -0.64
CA ASP A 217 10.97 -8.36 0.33
C ASP A 217 12.17 -7.48 0.70
N ASP A 218 12.72 -6.75 -0.26
CA ASP A 218 13.87 -5.87 -0.05
C ASP A 218 13.53 -4.63 0.81
N LEU A 219 12.26 -4.18 0.77
CA LEU A 219 11.82 -2.95 1.44
C LEU A 219 10.86 -3.21 2.62
N GLN A 220 10.88 -4.41 3.21
CA GLN A 220 9.98 -4.78 4.33
C GLN A 220 10.07 -3.81 5.51
N GLU A 221 11.27 -3.31 5.84
CA GLU A 221 11.45 -2.32 6.90
C GLU A 221 10.71 -1.00 6.59
N MET A 222 10.77 -0.54 5.34
CA MET A 222 10.04 0.65 4.91
C MET A 222 8.52 0.41 4.90
N VAL A 223 8.07 -0.80 4.56
CA VAL A 223 6.66 -1.20 4.66
C VAL A 223 6.19 -1.15 6.11
N ALA A 224 6.96 -1.69 7.04
CA ALA A 224 6.64 -1.64 8.47
C ALA A 224 6.58 -0.19 8.97
N LYS A 225 7.57 0.63 8.58
CA LYS A 225 7.64 2.06 8.91
C LYS A 225 6.44 2.83 8.35
N ALA A 226 6.08 2.61 7.08
CA ALA A 226 4.93 3.25 6.45
C ALA A 226 3.62 2.93 7.20
N LYS A 227 3.43 1.64 7.54
CA LYS A 227 2.27 1.17 8.31
C LYS A 227 2.23 1.77 9.72
N TYR A 228 3.37 1.88 10.40
CA TYR A 228 3.48 2.52 11.72
C TYR A 228 2.97 3.97 11.69
N TYR A 229 3.27 4.71 10.64
CA TYR A 229 2.79 6.09 10.47
C TYR A 229 1.39 6.19 9.85
N GLY A 230 0.64 5.09 9.80
CA GLY A 230 -0.73 5.07 9.30
C GLY A 230 -0.87 5.23 7.78
N LEU A 231 0.20 5.02 7.02
CA LEU A 231 0.15 5.01 5.56
C LEU A 231 -0.34 3.66 5.03
N THR A 232 -1.21 3.70 4.03
CA THR A 232 -1.61 2.54 3.24
C THR A 232 -0.51 2.24 2.22
N VAL A 233 0.00 1.01 2.22
CA VAL A 233 0.96 0.55 1.22
C VAL A 233 0.22 -0.27 0.17
N VAL A 234 0.30 0.12 -1.10
CA VAL A 234 -0.29 -0.63 -2.22
C VAL A 234 0.80 -1.22 -3.11
N THR A 235 0.59 -2.46 -3.56
CA THR A 235 1.58 -3.16 -4.40
C THR A 235 1.21 -3.05 -5.88
N ALA A 236 2.13 -2.54 -6.70
CA ALA A 236 2.04 -2.58 -8.15
C ALA A 236 2.46 -3.96 -8.66
N ARG A 237 1.52 -4.74 -9.19
CA ARG A 237 1.75 -6.10 -9.69
C ARG A 237 2.21 -6.14 -11.15
N ASN A 238 2.02 -5.05 -11.88
CA ASN A 238 2.39 -4.94 -13.30
C ASN A 238 2.61 -3.48 -13.70
N VAL A 239 3.13 -3.29 -14.92
CA VAL A 239 3.47 -1.97 -15.49
C VAL A 239 2.26 -1.03 -15.58
N LEU A 240 1.06 -1.55 -15.85
CA LEU A 240 -0.15 -0.72 -15.97
C LEU A 240 -0.51 -0.06 -14.63
N GLN A 241 -0.44 -0.81 -13.53
CA GLN A 241 -0.72 -0.29 -12.20
C GLN A 241 0.33 0.75 -11.78
N LYS A 242 1.61 0.46 -12.03
CA LYS A 242 2.71 1.40 -11.81
C LYS A 242 2.48 2.73 -12.56
N ASN A 243 2.12 2.65 -13.83
CA ASN A 243 1.86 3.83 -14.67
C ASN A 243 0.68 4.65 -14.16
N VAL A 244 -0.37 3.99 -13.66
CA VAL A 244 -1.48 4.66 -12.98
C VAL A 244 -1.01 5.39 -11.71
N PHE A 245 -0.26 4.73 -10.84
CA PHE A 245 0.27 5.38 -9.62
C PHE A 245 1.14 6.60 -9.94
N MET A 246 2.01 6.49 -10.95
CA MET A 246 2.84 7.60 -11.43
C MET A 246 2.02 8.76 -12.00
N LYS A 247 0.99 8.49 -12.84
CA LYS A 247 0.11 9.53 -13.42
C LYS A 247 -0.50 10.42 -12.34
N TYR A 248 -0.92 9.83 -11.24
CA TYR A 248 -1.55 10.55 -10.12
C TYR A 248 -0.57 10.96 -9.02
N ARG A 249 0.74 10.77 -9.25
CA ARG A 249 1.81 11.16 -8.32
C ARG A 249 1.67 10.54 -6.93
N VAL A 250 1.21 9.29 -6.88
CA VAL A 250 1.29 8.50 -5.65
C VAL A 250 2.77 8.25 -5.38
N PRO A 251 3.29 8.59 -4.19
CA PRO A 251 4.72 8.44 -3.94
C PRO A 251 5.15 6.99 -3.81
N HIS A 252 6.39 6.70 -4.21
CA HIS A 252 6.98 5.40 -3.98
C HIS A 252 7.41 5.26 -2.50
N ILE A 253 7.40 4.03 -1.99
CA ILE A 253 7.71 3.76 -0.57
C ILE A 253 9.12 4.21 -0.17
N SER A 254 10.08 4.16 -1.10
CA SER A 254 11.45 4.61 -0.87
C SER A 254 11.57 6.12 -0.61
N GLU A 255 10.53 6.90 -0.89
CA GLU A 255 10.51 8.34 -0.64
C GLU A 255 10.15 8.71 0.81
N ILE A 256 9.73 7.73 1.63
CA ILE A 256 9.30 7.93 3.02
C ILE A 256 10.46 8.31 3.93
N GLU A 257 11.61 7.64 3.79
CA GLU A 257 12.70 7.72 4.76
C GLU A 257 13.30 9.13 4.86
N LYS A 258 13.24 9.91 3.77
CA LYS A 258 13.82 11.25 3.71
C LYS A 258 12.91 12.36 4.25
N ASN A 259 11.65 12.07 4.60
CA ASN A 259 10.63 13.11 4.66
C ASN A 259 9.61 13.01 5.83
N ILE A 260 9.83 12.13 6.82
CA ILE A 260 9.01 12.14 8.05
C ILE A 260 9.62 13.10 9.06
N VAL A 261 8.90 14.17 9.38
CA VAL A 261 9.33 15.19 10.34
C VAL A 261 8.40 15.17 11.53
N ARG A 262 8.93 14.84 12.71
CA ARG A 262 8.24 15.03 13.99
C ARG A 262 8.43 16.49 14.42
N ARG A 263 7.33 17.22 14.66
CA ARG A 263 7.37 18.56 15.24
C ARG A 263 6.68 18.56 16.58
N HIS A 264 7.40 18.91 17.64
CA HIS A 264 6.84 19.09 18.98
C HIS A 264 6.66 20.56 19.30
N VAL A 265 5.50 20.89 19.86
CA VAL A 265 5.25 22.17 20.52
C VAL A 265 5.17 21.90 22.01
N ILE A 266 6.20 22.34 22.73
CA ILE A 266 6.27 22.27 24.18
C ILE A 266 5.91 23.65 24.72
N SER A 267 4.90 23.72 25.57
CA SER A 267 4.45 24.99 26.18
C SER A 267 4.19 24.82 27.67
N ASN A 268 4.18 25.93 28.41
CA ASN A 268 3.81 25.94 29.84
C ASN A 268 4.64 24.98 30.71
N VAL A 269 5.94 24.94 30.47
CA VAL A 269 6.94 24.16 31.21
C VAL A 269 7.28 24.86 32.52
N MET A 270 6.29 24.96 33.38
CA MET A 270 6.41 25.53 34.72
C MET A 270 5.52 24.73 35.65
N VAL A 271 5.95 24.59 36.91
CA VAL A 271 5.14 24.00 37.97
C VAL A 271 3.96 24.93 38.24
N ARG A 272 2.74 24.39 38.15
CA ARG A 272 1.50 25.17 38.34
C ARG A 272 0.79 24.86 39.65
N THR A 273 1.07 23.70 40.24
CA THR A 273 0.35 23.23 41.43
C THR A 273 1.30 22.57 42.41
N ARG A 274 0.95 22.60 43.71
CA ARG A 274 1.68 21.85 44.75
C ARG A 274 1.73 20.35 44.48
N LYS A 275 0.73 19.79 43.78
CA LYS A 275 0.73 18.38 43.37
C LYS A 275 1.78 18.08 42.30
N GLU A 276 1.99 19.00 41.35
CA GLU A 276 3.05 18.88 40.35
C GLU A 276 4.44 18.92 41.01
N GLU A 277 4.62 19.82 41.99
CA GLU A 277 5.84 19.91 42.80
C GLU A 277 6.09 18.62 43.59
N ALA A 278 5.08 18.14 44.32
CA ALA A 278 5.15 16.89 45.07
C ALA A 278 5.47 15.69 44.16
N PHE A 279 4.86 15.62 42.97
CA PHE A 279 5.15 14.55 42.02
C PHE A 279 6.58 14.62 41.49
N LEU A 280 7.09 15.81 41.12
CA LEU A 280 8.49 15.95 40.68
C LEU A 280 9.49 15.59 41.78
N ALA A 281 9.15 15.84 43.05
CA ALA A 281 9.96 15.40 44.18
C ALA A 281 10.08 13.86 44.22
N LEU A 282 9.02 13.12 43.88
CA LEU A 282 9.07 11.64 43.79
C LEU A 282 10.05 11.14 42.73
N LEU A 283 10.31 11.92 41.67
CA LEU A 283 11.26 11.56 40.60
C LEU A 283 12.71 12.00 40.90
N THR A 284 12.94 12.79 41.96
CA THR A 284 14.29 13.23 42.33
C THR A 284 15.24 12.07 42.66
N PRO A 285 14.81 11.00 43.37
CA PRO A 285 15.63 9.81 43.59
C PRO A 285 16.11 9.15 42.28
N VAL A 286 15.26 9.15 41.24
CA VAL A 286 15.61 8.61 39.91
C VAL A 286 16.79 9.35 39.31
N CYS A 287 16.77 10.69 39.38
CA CYS A 287 17.88 11.50 38.89
C CYS A 287 19.20 11.17 39.63
N ARG A 288 19.12 10.94 40.95
CA ARG A 288 20.29 10.56 41.76
C ARG A 288 20.79 9.17 41.41
N TYR A 289 19.89 8.20 41.24
CA TYR A 289 20.22 6.81 40.91
C TYR A 289 21.01 6.72 39.60
N TYR A 290 20.58 7.45 38.56
CA TYR A 290 21.29 7.51 37.28
C TYR A 290 22.40 8.57 37.23
N ASN A 291 22.69 9.27 38.33
CA ASN A 291 23.66 10.37 38.42
C ASN A 291 23.46 11.44 37.33
N ILE A 292 22.21 11.83 37.09
CA ILE A 292 21.82 12.87 36.13
C ILE A 292 21.31 14.12 36.86
N PRO A 293 21.42 15.32 36.25
CA PRO A 293 20.85 16.53 36.80
C PRO A 293 19.32 16.42 36.93
N ASN A 294 18.69 17.37 37.60
CA ASN A 294 17.23 17.39 37.69
C ASN A 294 16.61 17.76 36.33
N VAL A 295 16.35 16.73 35.51
CA VAL A 295 15.88 16.85 34.11
C VAL A 295 14.36 16.85 33.96
N PHE A 296 13.62 16.36 34.95
CA PHE A 296 12.16 16.23 34.84
C PHE A 296 11.43 17.57 34.96
N ARG A 297 10.50 17.82 34.04
CA ARG A 297 9.59 18.98 34.04
C ARG A 297 8.18 18.52 33.70
N ILE A 298 7.19 19.34 34.03
CA ILE A 298 5.79 19.12 33.62
C ILE A 298 5.37 20.25 32.69
N GLY A 299 4.81 19.89 31.53
CA GLY A 299 4.43 20.83 30.48
C GLY A 299 3.16 20.40 29.76
N ASN A 300 2.76 21.20 28.78
CA ASN A 300 1.76 20.78 27.79
C ASN A 300 2.51 20.44 26.52
N ILE A 301 2.31 19.22 26.03
CA ILE A 301 2.96 18.70 24.83
C ILE A 301 1.89 18.54 23.75
N ALA A 302 2.14 19.16 22.61
CA ALA A 302 1.42 18.85 21.38
C ALA A 302 2.44 18.36 20.36
N MET A 303 2.35 17.09 19.98
CA MET A 303 3.19 16.54 18.91
C MET A 303 2.39 16.52 17.63
N THR A 304 3.02 16.99 16.56
CA THR A 304 2.51 16.88 15.20
C THR A 304 3.44 15.99 14.40
N LEU A 305 2.92 14.87 13.93
CA LEU A 305 3.59 14.06 12.92
C LEU A 305 3.30 14.68 11.56
N GLU A 306 4.33 15.16 10.88
CA GLU A 306 4.23 15.56 9.49
C GLU A 306 4.89 14.49 8.62
N VAL A 307 4.08 13.74 7.89
CA VAL A 307 4.58 12.90 6.80
C VAL A 307 4.62 13.80 5.58
N SER A 308 5.82 14.19 5.18
CA SER A 308 6.03 14.77 3.86
C SER A 308 6.53 13.71 2.91
N VAL A 309 6.25 13.87 1.61
CA VAL A 309 6.88 13.10 0.56
C VAL A 309 7.17 14.03 -0.61
N GLY A 310 8.42 14.08 -1.06
CA GLY A 310 8.86 15.01 -2.11
C GLY A 310 8.64 16.49 -1.76
N GLY A 311 8.81 16.87 -0.48
CA GLY A 311 8.60 18.24 0.00
C GLY A 311 7.14 18.68 0.15
N ARG A 312 6.18 17.80 -0.10
CA ARG A 312 4.75 18.06 0.14
C ARG A 312 4.29 17.32 1.39
N VAL A 313 3.70 18.03 2.35
CA VAL A 313 3.06 17.41 3.51
C VAL A 313 1.81 16.68 3.01
N ILE A 314 1.85 15.34 3.03
CA ILE A 314 0.73 14.49 2.61
C ILE A 314 -0.16 14.14 3.79
N ASP A 315 0.39 14.16 5.00
CA ASP A 315 -0.36 13.94 6.22
C ASP A 315 0.18 14.76 7.38
N ARG A 316 -0.73 15.24 8.22
CA ARG A 316 -0.44 15.95 9.46
C ARG A 316 -1.36 15.43 10.54
N GLU A 317 -0.79 14.77 11.54
CA GLU A 317 -1.57 14.22 12.66
C GLU A 317 -1.11 14.81 13.99
N LEU A 318 -2.07 15.23 14.80
CA LEU A 318 -1.83 15.63 16.19
C LEU A 318 -1.79 14.36 17.05
N MET A 319 -0.60 14.01 17.52
CA MET A 319 -0.39 12.91 18.45
C MET A 319 -0.37 13.43 19.89
N GLN A 320 -1.04 12.71 20.78
CA GLN A 320 -0.88 12.87 22.22
C GLN A 320 0.24 11.96 22.68
N VAL A 321 1.19 12.49 23.45
CA VAL A 321 2.28 11.73 24.05
C VAL A 321 2.31 11.96 25.54
N GLY A 322 2.77 10.94 26.27
CA GLY A 322 2.90 11.02 27.72
C GLY A 322 4.09 11.86 28.19
N GLY A 323 5.13 11.97 27.37
CA GLY A 323 6.33 12.77 27.65
C GLY A 323 7.11 13.07 26.38
N ILE A 324 8.22 13.79 26.54
CA ILE A 324 9.26 13.96 25.53
C ILE A 324 10.62 14.26 26.17
N ALA A 325 11.64 13.50 25.78
CA ALA A 325 13.04 13.82 26.02
C ALA A 325 13.55 14.79 24.93
N HIS A 326 13.82 16.04 25.29
CA HIS A 326 14.28 17.05 24.34
C HIS A 326 15.24 18.06 24.98
N ASN A 327 16.34 18.38 24.30
CA ASN A 327 17.38 19.33 24.75
C ASN A 327 17.90 19.05 26.17
N GLY A 328 18.14 17.77 26.50
CA GLY A 328 18.64 17.37 27.81
C GLY A 328 17.62 17.48 28.95
N LEU A 329 16.34 17.70 28.65
CA LEU A 329 15.24 17.70 29.62
C LEU A 329 14.25 16.58 29.29
N ILE A 330 13.53 16.11 30.30
CA ILE A 330 12.38 15.23 30.15
C ILE A 330 11.14 16.02 30.55
N VAL A 331 10.27 16.31 29.58
CA VAL A 331 9.00 17.00 29.85
C VAL A 331 7.89 15.95 29.86
N LEU A 332 7.15 15.85 30.95
CA LEU A 332 5.99 14.97 31.09
C LEU A 332 4.71 15.77 30.79
N ASP A 333 3.81 15.20 29.99
CA ASP A 333 2.58 15.88 29.60
C ASP A 333 1.59 15.92 30.77
N ARG A 334 1.12 17.13 31.07
CA ARG A 334 0.20 17.41 32.17
C ARG A 334 -1.14 16.69 32.02
N ARG A 335 -1.64 16.51 30.80
CA ARG A 335 -2.92 15.82 30.55
C ARG A 335 -2.75 14.32 30.77
N HIS A 336 -1.64 13.76 30.30
CA HIS A 336 -1.30 12.35 30.49
C HIS A 336 -1.04 11.98 31.95
N LEU A 337 -0.28 12.79 32.70
CA LEU A 337 -0.03 12.56 34.12
C LEU A 337 -1.32 12.52 34.96
N ALA A 338 -2.32 13.33 34.57
CA ALA A 338 -3.64 13.39 35.19
C ALA A 338 -3.61 13.50 36.73
N LEU A 339 -2.65 14.23 37.30
CA LEU A 339 -2.32 14.23 38.75
C LEU A 339 -3.49 14.62 39.66
N LYS A 340 -4.56 15.22 39.14
CA LYS A 340 -5.78 15.55 39.89
C LYS A 340 -6.38 14.32 40.58
N ARG A 341 -6.25 13.13 39.99
CA ARG A 341 -6.79 11.86 40.52
C ARG A 341 -6.03 11.33 41.75
N PHE A 342 -4.82 11.84 42.01
CA PHE A 342 -3.99 11.43 43.13
C PHE A 342 -4.04 12.47 44.25
N ARG A 343 -3.99 12.01 45.50
CA ARG A 343 -3.91 12.85 46.69
C ARG A 343 -2.45 12.98 47.12
N LEU A 344 -1.71 13.82 46.40
CA LEU A 344 -0.30 14.10 46.65
C LEU A 344 -0.18 15.33 47.54
N TYR A 345 0.39 15.17 48.73
CA TYR A 345 0.52 16.23 49.74
C TYR A 345 1.97 16.70 49.95
N GLY A 346 2.95 15.85 49.59
CA GLY A 346 4.39 16.17 49.73
C GLY A 346 5.03 15.62 51.01
N ASP A 347 4.33 14.72 51.71
CA ASP A 347 4.64 14.30 53.09
C ASP A 347 5.56 13.05 53.13
N GLY A 348 6.16 12.68 51.99
CA GLY A 348 6.92 11.44 51.81
C GLY A 348 6.20 10.41 50.95
N ILE A 349 6.77 9.20 50.81
CA ILE A 349 6.22 8.13 49.95
C ILE A 349 5.12 7.37 50.70
N GLY A 350 3.86 7.71 50.41
CA GLY A 350 2.67 7.01 50.88
C GLY A 350 2.00 6.16 49.80
N GLN A 351 0.81 5.64 50.12
CA GLN A 351 0.03 4.83 49.18
C GLN A 351 -0.37 5.62 47.92
N HIS A 352 -0.61 6.92 48.04
CA HIS A 352 -1.03 7.76 46.91
C HIS A 352 0.13 8.11 45.98
N GLU A 353 1.32 8.30 46.53
CA GLU A 353 2.58 8.53 45.82
C GLU A 353 2.99 7.29 45.05
N LEU A 354 2.91 6.10 45.67
CA LEU A 354 3.15 4.82 44.98
C LEU A 354 2.17 4.60 43.83
N LYS A 355 0.88 4.90 44.02
CA LYS A 355 -0.11 4.83 42.94
C LYS A 355 0.21 5.79 41.79
N ALA A 356 0.67 7.00 42.10
CA ALA A 356 1.07 7.97 41.10
C ALA A 356 2.32 7.51 40.34
N LEU A 357 3.33 6.97 41.03
CA LEU A 357 4.52 6.39 40.44
C LEU A 357 4.16 5.22 39.53
N LEU A 358 3.46 4.19 40.01
CA LEU A 358 3.06 3.03 39.20
C LEU A 358 2.29 3.42 37.93
N ALA A 359 1.40 4.41 38.03
CA ALA A 359 0.60 4.87 36.89
C ALA A 359 1.40 5.68 35.85
N THR A 360 2.60 6.17 36.19
CA THR A 360 3.40 7.05 35.33
C THR A 360 4.77 6.48 35.00
N LEU A 361 5.20 5.42 35.69
CA LEU A 361 6.50 4.79 35.55
C LEU A 361 6.79 4.31 34.13
N PRO A 362 5.84 3.70 33.37
CA PRO A 362 6.09 3.34 31.98
C PRO A 362 6.53 4.53 31.13
N THR A 363 5.81 5.66 31.24
CA THR A 363 6.16 6.91 30.54
C THR A 363 7.51 7.45 30.98
N VAL A 364 7.82 7.41 32.28
CA VAL A 364 9.12 7.85 32.80
C VAL A 364 10.26 6.97 32.26
N CYS A 365 10.07 5.65 32.20
CA CYS A 365 11.07 4.70 31.68
C CYS A 365 11.31 4.91 30.19
N HIS A 366 10.24 5.06 29.42
CA HIS A 366 10.30 5.37 27.99
C HIS A 366 11.14 6.64 27.71
N GLU A 367 10.86 7.74 28.41
CA GLU A 367 11.63 8.99 28.22
C GLU A 367 13.07 8.90 28.74
N LEU A 368 13.31 8.13 29.81
CA LEU A 368 14.66 7.87 30.30
C LEU A 368 15.48 7.03 29.31
N ALA A 369 14.87 6.09 28.59
CA ALA A 369 15.53 5.31 27.56
C ALA A 369 16.04 6.20 26.41
N HIS A 370 15.26 7.23 26.04
CA HIS A 370 15.72 8.24 25.08
C HIS A 370 16.79 9.16 25.65
N HIS A 371 16.62 9.59 26.90
CA HIS A 371 17.52 10.55 27.54
C HIS A 371 18.91 9.97 27.84
N LEU A 372 18.97 8.74 28.37
CA LEU A 372 20.20 8.09 28.82
C LEU A 372 20.92 7.33 27.71
N TYR A 373 20.16 6.68 26.83
CA TYR A 373 20.72 5.69 25.88
C TYR A 373 20.49 6.07 24.42
N HIS A 374 19.82 7.19 24.12
CA HIS A 374 19.55 7.67 22.76
C HIS A 374 18.90 6.61 21.84
N THR A 375 18.11 5.73 22.45
CA THR A 375 17.42 4.65 21.73
C THR A 375 16.33 5.20 20.81
N THR A 376 16.03 4.45 19.74
CA THR A 376 14.97 4.79 18.76
C THR A 376 13.71 4.00 19.06
N ASP A 377 12.54 4.67 19.06
CA ASP A 377 11.23 4.04 19.28
C ASP A 377 11.04 2.75 18.49
N ASN A 378 10.32 1.79 19.09
CA ASN A 378 9.87 0.54 18.47
C ASN A 378 11.00 -0.35 17.92
N THR A 379 12.24 -0.13 18.38
CA THR A 379 13.34 -1.08 18.18
C THR A 379 13.39 -2.08 19.34
N THR A 380 13.85 -3.30 19.08
CA THR A 380 14.10 -4.30 20.12
C THR A 380 15.03 -3.77 21.22
N GLU A 381 16.02 -2.97 20.82
CA GLU A 381 16.93 -2.27 21.74
C GLU A 381 16.18 -1.33 22.68
N HIS A 382 15.26 -0.51 22.15
CA HIS A 382 14.46 0.42 22.96
C HIS A 382 13.57 -0.33 23.96
N PHE A 383 12.83 -1.36 23.52
CA PHE A 383 11.97 -2.15 24.40
C PHE A 383 12.76 -2.84 25.53
N ASN A 384 13.91 -3.41 25.20
CA ASN A 384 14.77 -4.05 26.20
C ASN A 384 15.34 -3.02 27.19
N THR A 385 15.71 -1.84 26.70
CA THR A 385 16.23 -0.74 27.53
C THR A 385 15.16 -0.19 28.47
N GLU A 386 13.94 0.05 27.97
CA GLU A 386 12.81 0.49 28.78
C GLU A 386 12.51 -0.50 29.90
N ARG A 387 12.44 -1.80 29.57
CA ARG A 387 12.19 -2.85 30.56
C ARG A 387 13.28 -2.92 31.63
N ARG A 388 14.54 -2.81 31.22
CA ARG A 388 15.67 -2.76 32.17
C ARG A 388 15.53 -1.57 33.13
N ILE A 389 15.26 -0.37 32.60
CA ILE A 389 15.06 0.84 33.42
C ILE A 389 13.89 0.64 34.38
N TYR A 390 12.79 0.03 33.91
CA TYR A 390 11.63 -0.26 34.74
C TYR A 390 11.99 -1.15 35.93
N ASP A 391 12.67 -2.27 35.70
CA ASP A 391 13.06 -3.22 36.74
C ASP A 391 14.02 -2.57 37.77
N GLU A 392 14.96 -1.74 37.28
CA GLU A 392 15.87 -0.96 38.12
C GLU A 392 15.11 0.04 39.00
N LEU A 393 14.16 0.79 38.44
CA LEU A 393 13.38 1.78 39.19
C LEU A 393 12.44 1.14 40.21
N VAL A 394 11.79 0.03 39.85
CA VAL A 394 10.95 -0.73 40.80
C VAL A 394 11.80 -1.20 41.97
N THR A 395 12.96 -1.79 41.70
CA THR A 395 13.89 -2.24 42.76
C THR A 395 14.34 -1.07 43.64
N MET A 396 14.73 0.05 43.02
CA MET A 396 15.13 1.27 43.73
C MET A 396 14.02 1.70 44.70
N TYR A 397 12.78 1.90 44.24
CA TYR A 397 11.70 2.35 45.11
C TYR A 397 11.27 1.33 46.18
N LEU A 398 11.45 0.03 45.95
CA LEU A 398 11.18 -1.00 46.96
C LEU A 398 12.25 -1.04 48.07
N THR A 399 13.48 -0.67 47.75
CA THR A 399 14.62 -0.67 48.69
C THR A 399 14.86 0.67 49.39
N MET A 400 14.15 1.73 49.00
CA MET A 400 14.23 3.02 49.68
C MET A 400 13.67 2.89 51.11
N GLU A 401 14.53 3.13 52.11
CA GLU A 401 14.10 3.27 53.50
C GLU A 401 13.12 4.45 53.62
N ARG A 402 12.04 4.25 54.38
CA ARG A 402 10.95 5.22 54.54
C ARG A 402 11.34 6.45 55.33
#